data_AF-A0A957WZT3-F1
#
_entry.id   AF-A0A957WZT3-F1
#
_cell.length_a   1.000
_cell.length_b   1.000
_cell.length_c   1.000
_cell.angle_alpha   90.00
_cell.angle_beta   90.00
_cell.angle_gamma   90.00
#
_symmetry.space_group_name_H-M   'P 1'
#
loop_
_entity.id
_entity.type
_entity.pdbx_description
1 polymer ?
#
loop_
_entity_poly.entity_id
_entity_poly.type
_entity_poly.pdbx_seq_one_letter_code
_entity_poly.pdbx_strand_id
1 'polypeptide(L)'
;DLDASPTKAWMIHHRAEADVQPLFDLGFGKRPREELYDLRVDPDYMHNLAQDPNYDAIREELATQLMGVLQAQADPRVVEADCRFESPPYAGPTEVE
;
A
#
# COMPACT_ATOMS: atom_id res chain seq x y z
N ASP A 1 -1.85 -6.75 -8.57
CA ASP A 1 -2.92 -7.51 -9.22
C ASP A 1 -2.53 -8.99 -9.18
N LEU A 2 -3.47 -9.88 -8.88
CA LEU A 2 -3.25 -11.31 -8.91
C LEU A 2 -4.41 -11.92 -9.69
N ASP A 3 -4.08 -12.65 -10.75
CA ASP A 3 -5.07 -13.28 -11.61
C ASP A 3 -5.98 -14.23 -10.82
N ALA A 4 -7.13 -14.53 -11.41
CA ALA A 4 -8.02 -15.56 -10.91
C ALA A 4 -7.28 -16.91 -10.92
N SER A 5 -6.86 -17.36 -9.74
CA SER A 5 -6.11 -18.60 -9.55
C SER A 5 -6.71 -19.46 -8.43
N PRO A 6 -6.51 -20.79 -8.48
CA PRO A 6 -6.97 -21.69 -7.42
C PRO A 6 -6.44 -21.29 -6.03
N THR A 7 -5.18 -20.84 -5.95
CA THR A 7 -4.57 -20.38 -4.68
C THR A 7 -5.25 -19.11 -4.16
N LYS A 8 -5.51 -18.12 -5.02
CA LYS A 8 -6.24 -16.90 -4.62
C LYS A 8 -7.63 -17.23 -4.08
N ALA A 9 -8.37 -18.09 -4.79
CA ALA A 9 -9.70 -18.51 -4.36
C ALA A 9 -9.64 -19.22 -3.00
N TRP A 10 -8.72 -20.17 -2.83
CA TRP A 10 -8.54 -20.91 -1.59
C TRP A 10 -8.21 -19.98 -0.42
N MET A 11 -7.22 -19.10 -0.58
CA MET A 11 -6.81 -18.11 0.44
C MET A 11 -7.97 -17.22 0.86
N ILE A 12 -8.78 -16.75 -0.10
CA ILE A 12 -9.96 -15.95 0.20
C ILE A 12 -10.97 -16.77 1.01
N HIS A 13 -11.28 -18.01 0.61
CA HIS A 13 -12.26 -18.85 1.32
C HIS A 13 -11.86 -19.17 2.76
N HIS A 14 -10.56 -19.30 3.04
CA HIS A 14 -10.03 -19.75 4.33
C HIS A 14 -9.46 -18.59 5.17
N ARG A 15 -9.62 -17.32 4.73
CA ARG A 15 -8.99 -16.13 5.35
C ARG A 15 -9.26 -15.90 6.84
N ALA A 16 -10.29 -16.53 7.40
CA ALA A 16 -10.64 -16.40 8.82
C ALA A 16 -10.07 -17.53 9.69
N GLU A 17 -9.42 -18.52 9.10
CA GLU A 17 -8.73 -19.59 9.82
C GLU A 17 -7.43 -19.06 10.43
N ALA A 18 -7.14 -19.45 11.68
CA ALA A 18 -6.11 -18.80 12.49
C ALA A 18 -4.68 -18.95 11.92
N ASP A 19 -4.41 -20.05 11.23
CA ASP A 19 -3.13 -20.34 10.55
C ASP A 19 -3.04 -19.71 9.15
N VAL A 20 -4.18 -19.40 8.53
CA VAL A 20 -4.26 -18.77 7.20
C VAL A 20 -4.31 -17.25 7.30
N GLN A 21 -4.94 -16.70 8.33
CA GLN A 21 -5.19 -15.26 8.48
C GLN A 21 -3.90 -14.42 8.38
N PRO A 22 -2.77 -14.77 9.02
CA PRO A 22 -1.52 -14.01 8.85
C PRO A 22 -1.00 -14.03 7.40
N LEU A 23 -1.12 -15.17 6.71
CA LEU A 23 -0.71 -15.30 5.30
C LEU A 23 -1.63 -14.52 4.37
N PHE A 24 -2.94 -14.52 4.67
CA PHE A 24 -3.92 -13.73 3.96
C PHE A 24 -3.63 -12.24 4.14
N ASP A 25 -3.35 -11.78 5.36
CA ASP A 25 -3.10 -10.37 5.63
C ASP A 25 -1.82 -9.88 4.92
N LEU A 26 -0.77 -10.71 4.86
CA LEU A 26 0.46 -10.41 4.11
C LEU A 26 0.22 -10.30 2.59
N GLY A 27 -0.57 -11.21 2.01
CA GLY A 27 -0.73 -11.30 0.55
C GLY A 27 -1.92 -10.50 -0.02
N PHE A 28 -3.00 -10.39 0.73
CA PHE A 28 -4.32 -9.93 0.28
C PHE A 28 -5.01 -8.96 1.24
N GLY A 29 -4.46 -8.78 2.45
CA GLY A 29 -4.97 -7.85 3.44
C GLY A 29 -4.97 -6.41 2.94
N LYS A 30 -5.81 -5.57 3.57
CA LYS A 30 -5.74 -4.13 3.34
C LYS A 30 -4.42 -3.60 3.90
N ARG A 31 -3.67 -2.90 3.07
CA ARG A 31 -2.44 -2.26 3.51
C ARG A 31 -2.75 -1.00 4.31
N PRO A 32 -1.98 -0.71 5.38
CA PRO A 32 -2.09 0.56 6.08
C PRO A 32 -1.68 1.72 5.17
N ARG A 33 -1.91 2.94 5.64
CA ARG A 33 -1.52 4.16 4.91
C ARG A 33 -0.02 4.22 4.63
N GLU A 34 0.80 3.73 5.56
CA GLU A 34 2.25 3.78 5.51
C GLU A 34 2.83 2.40 5.84
N GLU A 35 3.88 2.03 5.11
CA GLU A 35 4.69 0.84 5.38
C GLU A 35 6.17 1.27 5.46
N LEU A 36 6.88 0.81 6.48
CA LEU A 36 8.30 1.09 6.70
C LEU A 36 9.04 -0.23 6.93
N TYR A 37 10.14 -0.45 6.23
CA TYR A 37 10.92 -1.68 6.32
C TYR A 37 12.40 -1.38 6.49
N ASP A 38 13.07 -2.10 7.39
CA ASP A 38 14.52 -2.04 7.55
C ASP A 38 15.18 -3.20 6.79
N LEU A 39 15.62 -2.93 5.56
CA LEU A 39 16.18 -3.94 4.66
C LEU A 39 17.50 -4.55 5.14
N ARG A 40 18.14 -3.97 6.16
CA ARG A 40 19.35 -4.55 6.76
C ARG A 40 19.04 -5.82 7.53
N VAL A 41 17.82 -5.93 8.05
CA VAL A 41 17.37 -7.05 8.90
C VAL A 41 16.15 -7.77 8.31
N ASP A 42 15.39 -7.12 7.44
CA ASP A 42 14.20 -7.64 6.76
C ASP A 42 14.29 -7.41 5.24
N PRO A 43 15.16 -8.16 4.53
CA PRO A 43 15.38 -7.98 3.09
C PRO A 43 14.15 -8.32 2.23
N ASP A 44 13.21 -9.08 2.79
CA ASP A 44 12.01 -9.59 2.12
C ASP A 44 10.74 -8.77 2.44
N TYR A 45 10.86 -7.64 3.16
CA TYR A 45 9.76 -6.73 3.46
C TYR A 45 8.58 -7.39 4.19
N MET A 46 8.88 -8.31 5.11
CA MET A 46 7.87 -9.12 5.80
C MET A 46 7.35 -8.45 7.08
N HIS A 47 8.08 -7.50 7.65
CA HIS A 47 7.77 -6.89 8.96
C HIS A 47 7.64 -5.38 8.84
N ASN A 48 6.40 -4.90 8.75
CA ASN A 48 6.11 -3.46 8.69
C ASN A 48 6.36 -2.78 10.05
N LEU A 49 7.32 -1.85 10.07
CA LEU A 49 7.77 -1.06 11.23
C LEU A 49 7.05 0.29 11.35
N ALA A 50 6.09 0.61 10.47
CA ALA A 50 5.47 1.92 10.43
C ALA A 50 4.72 2.31 11.72
N GLN A 51 4.39 1.34 12.59
CA GLN A 51 3.75 1.58 13.88
C GLN A 51 4.70 1.37 15.08
N ASP A 52 5.98 1.06 14.83
CA ASP A 52 6.99 0.91 15.89
C ASP A 52 7.50 2.28 16.33
N PRO A 53 7.31 2.69 17.61
CA PRO A 53 7.75 4.00 18.11
C PRO A 53 9.26 4.23 18.00
N ASN A 54 10.07 3.17 17.95
CA ASN A 54 11.52 3.30 17.80
C ASN A 54 11.91 3.82 16.40
N TYR A 55 11.01 3.72 15.42
CA TYR A 55 11.22 4.14 14.04
C TYR A 55 10.45 5.42 13.67
N ASP A 56 9.69 6.01 14.59
CA ASP A 56 8.83 7.18 14.32
C ASP A 56 9.60 8.35 13.67
N ALA A 57 10.78 8.68 14.20
CA ALA A 57 11.59 9.77 13.66
C ALA A 57 12.03 9.50 12.21
N ILE A 58 12.43 8.27 11.90
CA ILE A 58 12.86 7.87 10.56
C ILE A 58 11.64 7.83 9.61
N ARG A 59 10.50 7.33 10.08
CA ARG A 59 9.24 7.32 9.33
C ARG A 59 8.85 8.74 8.92
N GLU A 60 8.86 9.68 9.85
CA GLU A 60 8.50 11.08 9.61
C GLU A 60 9.47 11.79 8.66
N GLU A 61 10.77 11.53 8.80
CA GLU A 61 11.80 12.06 7.90
C GLU A 61 11.56 11.60 6.46
N LEU A 62 11.38 10.28 6.25
CA LEU A 62 11.16 9.70 4.93
C LEU A 62 9.82 10.14 4.32
N ALA A 63 8.76 10.23 5.13
CA ALA A 63 7.46 10.74 4.69
C ALA A 63 7.56 12.22 4.24
N THR A 64 8.27 13.04 5.02
CA THR A 64 8.52 14.45 4.67
C THR A 64 9.32 14.56 3.37
N GLN A 65 10.38 13.77 3.21
CA GLN A 65 11.18 13.73 2.00
C GLN A 65 10.34 13.32 0.79
N LEU A 66 9.55 12.24 0.90
CA LEU A 66 8.66 11.77 -0.16
C LEU A 66 7.70 12.87 -0.61
N MET A 67 6.98 13.49 0.34
CA MET A 67 6.02 14.53 0.02
C MET A 67 6.69 15.77 -0.59
N GLY A 68 7.87 16.15 -0.12
CA GLY A 68 8.66 17.25 -0.70
C GLY A 68 9.05 16.98 -2.16
N VAL A 69 9.49 15.76 -2.48
CA VAL A 69 9.81 15.36 -3.86
C VAL A 69 8.57 15.38 -4.75
N LEU A 70 7.44 14.79 -4.30
CA LEU A 70 6.21 14.75 -5.08
C LEU A 70 5.65 16.15 -5.36
N GLN A 71 5.71 17.06 -4.38
CA GLN A 71 5.31 18.46 -4.57
C GLN A 71 6.24 19.18 -5.56
N ALA A 72 7.57 19.01 -5.42
CA ALA A 72 8.54 19.65 -6.30
C ALA A 72 8.42 19.18 -7.76
N GLN A 73 7.98 17.94 -7.97
CA GLN A 73 7.74 17.37 -9.29
C GLN A 73 6.31 17.62 -9.81
N ALA A 74 5.48 18.34 -9.05
CA ALA A 74 4.08 18.61 -9.36
C ALA A 74 3.30 17.31 -9.65
N ASP A 75 3.49 16.27 -8.83
CA ASP A 75 2.73 15.02 -8.95
C ASP A 75 1.22 15.31 -8.87
N PRO A 76 0.43 14.98 -9.91
CA PRO A 76 -1.01 15.24 -9.95
C PRO A 76 -1.79 14.67 -8.76
N ARG A 77 -1.34 13.56 -8.14
CA ARG A 77 -2.00 12.96 -6.97
C ARG A 77 -1.83 13.78 -5.70
N VAL A 78 -0.86 14.70 -5.68
CA VAL A 78 -0.53 15.52 -4.51
C VAL A 78 -1.01 16.96 -4.70
N VAL A 79 -0.85 17.52 -5.90
CA VAL A 79 -1.07 18.97 -6.13
C VAL A 79 -2.43 19.31 -6.73
N GLU A 80 -3.12 18.36 -7.35
CA GLU A 80 -4.44 18.59 -7.93
C GLU A 80 -5.54 18.19 -6.94
N ALA A 81 -6.53 19.07 -6.77
CA ALA A 81 -7.70 18.76 -5.94
C ALA A 81 -8.58 17.67 -6.57
N ASP A 82 -8.66 17.67 -7.90
CA ASP A 82 -9.27 16.61 -8.70
C ASP A 82 -8.17 15.99 -9.56
N CYS A 83 -7.62 14.87 -9.08
CA CYS A 83 -6.47 14.25 -9.71
C CYS A 83 -6.87 13.70 -11.07
N ARG A 84 -6.24 14.22 -12.13
CA ARG A 84 -6.51 13.78 -13.51
C ARG A 84 -6.42 12.26 -13.73
N PHE A 85 -5.67 11.53 -12.89
CA PHE A 85 -5.54 10.07 -13.00
C PHE A 85 -6.77 9.30 -12.55
N GLU A 86 -7.69 9.93 -11.82
CA GLU A 86 -8.96 9.34 -11.38
C GLU A 86 -10.07 9.48 -12.44
N SER A 87 -9.75 10.06 -13.60
CA SER A 87 -10.68 10.30 -14.72
C SER A 87 -10.17 9.72 -16.05
N PRO A 88 -11.06 9.50 -17.05
CA PRO A 88 -10.65 9.14 -18.40
C PRO A 88 -9.68 10.17 -19.01
N PRO A 89 -8.66 9.74 -19.80
CA PRO A 89 -8.42 8.38 -20.30
C PRO A 89 -7.56 7.50 -19.37
N TYR A 90 -7.20 7.97 -18.18
CA TYR A 90 -6.29 7.26 -17.28
C TYR A 90 -7.00 6.23 -16.40
N ALA A 91 -8.22 6.53 -15.98
CA ALA A 91 -9.13 5.61 -15.32
C ALA A 91 -10.23 5.13 -16.28
N GLY A 92 -10.90 4.04 -15.90
CA GLY A 92 -12.13 3.61 -16.56
C GLY A 92 -13.22 4.68 -16.46
N PRO A 93 -14.30 4.55 -17.27
CA PRO A 93 -15.42 5.48 -17.16
C PRO A 93 -15.96 5.46 -15.72
N THR A 94 -16.14 6.64 -15.13
CA THR A 94 -16.94 6.78 -13.92
C THR A 94 -18.37 6.41 -14.32
N GLU A 95 -18.93 5.34 -13.78
CA GLU A 95 -20.36 5.06 -13.93
C GLU A 95 -21.12 6.28 -13.38
N VAL A 96 -21.65 7.09 -14.30
CA VAL A 96 -22.64 8.13 -13.96
C VAL A 96 -23.96 7.40 -13.82
N GLU A 97 -24.42 7.28 -12.58
CA GLU A 97 -25.79 6.85 -12.25
C GLU A 97 -26.82 7.86 -12.77
#